data_AF-A0A937X445-F1
#
_entry.id   AF-A0A937X445-F1
#
_cell.length_a   1.000
_cell.length_b   1.000
_cell.length_c   1.000
_cell.angle_alpha   90.00
_cell.angle_beta   90.00
_cell.angle_gamma   90.00
#
_symmetry.space_group_name_H-M   'P 1'
#
loop_
_entity.id
_entity.type
_entity.pdbx_description
1 polymer ?
#
loop_
_entity_poly.entity_id
_entity_poly.type
_entity_poly.pdbx_seq_one_letter_code
_entity_poly.pdbx_strand_id
1 'polypeptide(L)'
;MGFPSHWRRNESSSHHRGVCVRKVLLDCDPGHDDALAILLAAKHLDVLGITTVAGNQRIDKVTANALQILEVADLTHIPVASGMAGPLSIHRSLSSNRCAWI
;
A
#
# COMPACT_ATOMS: atom_id res chain seq x y z
N MET A 1 18.82 4.06 12.81
CA MET A 1 18.69 3.98 11.34
C MET A 1 17.63 5.00 10.93
N GLY A 2 18.02 6.10 10.29
CA GLY A 2 17.10 7.21 9.97
C GLY A 2 16.53 7.07 8.55
N PHE A 3 15.30 7.54 8.35
CA PHE A 3 14.67 7.55 7.03
C PHE A 3 15.49 8.38 6.02
N PRO A 4 15.58 7.96 4.74
CA PRO A 4 16.30 8.68 3.68
C PRO A 4 15.86 10.15 3.57
N SER A 5 16.76 11.05 3.12
CA SER A 5 16.47 12.50 3.03
C SER A 5 15.27 12.85 2.13
N HIS A 6 14.98 12.04 1.11
CA HIS A 6 13.78 12.21 0.27
C HIS A 6 12.46 11.87 0.98
N TRP A 7 12.50 11.19 2.13
CA TRP A 7 11.34 10.99 3.03
C TRP A 7 11.07 12.19 3.95
N ARG A 8 11.99 13.15 4.02
CA ARG A 8 11.84 14.35 4.85
C ARG A 8 11.19 15.45 4.00
N ARG A 9 9.88 15.64 4.13
CA ARG A 9 9.15 16.69 3.39
C ARG A 9 9.62 18.08 3.86
N ASN A 10 9.89 18.99 2.92
CA ASN A 10 10.11 20.41 3.21
C ASN A 10 8.81 21.01 3.77
N GLU A 11 8.85 21.53 4.99
CA GLU A 11 7.76 22.30 5.62
C GLU A 11 7.68 23.70 4.98
N SER A 12 7.28 23.75 3.71
CA SER A 12 7.07 25.01 3.01
C SER A 12 5.60 25.17 2.65
N SER A 13 4.89 25.81 3.58
CA SER A 13 3.76 26.72 3.34
C SER A 13 2.51 26.18 2.63
N SER A 14 1.40 26.11 3.36
CA SER A 14 0.13 26.78 2.97
C SER A 14 -0.81 26.89 4.16
N HIS A 15 -0.85 28.11 4.73
CA HIS A 15 -1.92 28.58 5.59
C HIS A 15 -3.22 28.70 4.76
N HIS A 16 -4.01 27.63 4.68
CA HIS A 16 -5.41 27.70 4.26
C HIS A 16 -6.29 26.99 5.30
N ARG A 17 -7.33 27.71 5.72
CA ARG A 17 -8.29 27.36 6.79
C ARG A 17 -8.81 25.92 6.70
N GLY A 18 -8.58 25.14 7.76
CA GLY A 18 -9.64 24.32 8.37
C GLY A 18 -10.08 23.00 7.71
N VAL A 19 -9.20 22.25 7.03
CA VAL A 19 -9.42 20.81 6.83
C VAL A 19 -8.14 20.07 7.20
N CYS A 20 -8.15 19.35 8.33
CA CYS A 20 -7.05 18.43 8.65
C CYS A 20 -7.18 17.22 7.72
N VAL A 21 -6.52 17.27 6.57
CA VAL A 21 -6.40 16.09 5.72
C VAL A 21 -5.58 15.07 6.50
N ARG A 22 -6.21 13.93 6.82
CA ARG A 22 -5.56 12.89 7.62
C ARG A 22 -4.40 12.28 6.84
N LYS A 23 -3.24 12.19 7.50
CA LYS A 23 -2.05 11.53 6.97
C LYS A 23 -2.14 10.04 7.18
N VAL A 24 -1.84 9.25 6.16
CA VAL A 24 -1.94 7.78 6.21
C VAL A 24 -0.76 7.09 5.53
N LEU A 25 -0.39 5.92 6.04
CA LEU A 25 0.44 4.93 5.35
C LEU A 25 -0.48 3.75 5.02
N LEU A 26 -0.45 3.27 3.79
CA LEU A 26 -1.27 2.13 3.38
C LEU A 26 -0.43 0.86 3.41
N ASP A 27 -0.92 -0.20 4.04
CA ASP A 27 -0.30 -1.53 4.04
C ASP A 27 -1.30 -2.52 3.45
N CYS A 28 -1.00 -3.11 2.29
CA CYS A 28 -1.96 -3.97 1.55
C CYS A 28 -1.29 -5.03 0.67
N ASP A 29 -2.06 -5.96 0.11
CA ASP A 29 -1.62 -6.98 -0.85
C ASP A 29 -2.25 -6.79 -2.26
N PRO A 30 -1.93 -5.67 -2.96
CA PRO A 30 -2.74 -5.10 -4.05
C PRO A 30 -3.40 -6.07 -5.05
N GLY A 31 -4.72 -6.19 -4.90
CA GLY A 31 -5.68 -6.73 -5.89
C GLY A 31 -6.58 -5.66 -6.53
N HIS A 32 -7.69 -6.09 -7.12
CA HIS A 32 -8.67 -5.17 -7.76
C HIS A 32 -9.37 -4.25 -6.73
N ASP A 33 -9.67 -4.78 -5.56
CA ASP A 33 -10.30 -4.07 -4.44
C ASP A 33 -9.34 -3.07 -3.79
N ASP A 34 -8.08 -3.44 -3.58
CA ASP A 34 -7.05 -2.52 -3.09
C ASP A 34 -6.78 -1.36 -4.05
N ALA A 35 -6.86 -1.60 -5.36
CA ALA A 35 -6.71 -0.53 -6.35
C ALA A 35 -7.72 0.59 -6.10
N LEU A 36 -8.99 0.24 -5.87
CA LEU A 36 -10.01 1.21 -5.54
C LEU A 36 -9.73 1.91 -4.20
N ALA A 37 -9.28 1.17 -3.19
CA ALA A 37 -8.94 1.73 -1.88
C ALA A 37 -7.78 2.74 -1.96
N ILE A 38 -6.72 2.41 -2.70
CA ILE A 38 -5.57 3.29 -2.93
C ILE A 38 -6.00 4.59 -3.63
N LEU A 39 -6.81 4.48 -4.69
CA LEU A 39 -7.30 5.65 -5.44
C LEU A 39 -8.20 6.54 -4.58
N LEU A 40 -9.10 5.95 -3.79
CA LEU A 40 -9.95 6.70 -2.86
C LEU A 40 -9.13 7.37 -1.75
N ALA A 41 -8.13 6.67 -1.20
CA ALA A 41 -7.24 7.23 -0.19
C ALA A 41 -6.44 8.41 -0.78
N ALA A 42 -5.82 8.26 -1.95
CA ALA A 42 -5.05 9.33 -2.58
C ALA A 42 -5.90 10.56 -2.93
N LYS A 43 -7.20 10.36 -3.20
CA LYS A 43 -8.13 11.46 -3.48
C LYS A 43 -8.54 12.26 -2.23
N HIS A 44 -8.59 11.62 -1.07
CA HIS A 44 -9.21 12.19 0.14
C HIS A 44 -8.26 12.36 1.33
N LEU A 45 -7.06 11.79 1.27
CA LEU A 45 -6.08 11.70 2.36
C LEU A 45 -4.69 12.11 1.87
N ASP A 46 -3.80 12.47 2.81
CA ASP A 46 -2.38 12.70 2.54
C ASP A 46 -1.66 11.36 2.68
N VAL A 47 -1.63 10.59 1.59
CA VAL A 47 -0.97 9.29 1.52
C VAL A 47 0.55 9.50 1.52
N LEU A 48 1.20 9.08 2.59
CA LEU A 48 2.65 9.25 2.77
C LEU A 48 3.46 8.21 2.00
N GLY A 49 2.87 7.05 1.73
CA GLY A 49 3.50 5.91 1.09
C GLY A 49 2.63 4.66 1.17
N ILE A 50 3.04 3.63 0.44
CA ILE A 50 2.40 2.32 0.41
C ILE A 50 3.44 1.24 0.75
N THR A 51 3.12 0.36 1.69
CA THR A 51 3.84 -0.89 1.91
C THR A 51 3.03 -2.05 1.35
N THR A 52 3.69 -3.02 0.74
CA THR A 52 3.01 -4.21 0.22
C THR A 52 3.40 -5.46 0.98
N VAL A 53 2.44 -6.33 1.27
CA VAL A 53 2.67 -7.63 1.92
C VAL A 53 2.14 -8.76 1.04
N ALA A 54 2.74 -9.94 1.11
CA ALA A 54 2.17 -11.10 0.43
C ALA A 54 0.93 -11.61 1.18
N GLY A 55 -0.22 -11.59 0.50
CA GLY A 55 -1.44 -12.28 0.93
C GLY A 55 -1.84 -13.33 -0.09
N ASN A 56 -2.81 -13.00 -0.95
CA ASN A 56 -3.35 -13.95 -1.95
C ASN A 56 -2.41 -14.22 -3.13
N GLN A 57 -1.43 -13.35 -3.34
CA GLN A 57 -0.45 -13.44 -4.42
C GLN A 57 0.96 -13.25 -3.86
N ARG A 58 1.96 -13.59 -4.67
CA ARG A 58 3.36 -13.43 -4.30
C ARG A 58 3.73 -11.95 -4.16
N ILE A 59 4.69 -11.66 -3.26
CA ILE A 59 5.15 -10.30 -2.97
C ILE A 59 5.60 -9.53 -4.22
N ASP A 60 6.27 -10.21 -5.16
CA ASP A 60 6.72 -9.62 -6.42
C ASP A 60 5.54 -9.10 -7.26
N LYS A 61 4.45 -9.86 -7.31
CA LYS A 61 3.25 -9.49 -8.07
C LYS A 61 2.48 -8.36 -7.40
N VAL A 62 2.25 -8.43 -6.08
CA VAL A 62 1.49 -7.38 -5.38
C VAL A 62 2.26 -6.06 -5.34
N THR A 63 3.60 -6.10 -5.21
CA THR A 63 4.44 -4.89 -5.32
C THR A 63 4.34 -4.28 -6.72
N ALA A 64 4.40 -5.10 -7.77
CA ALA A 64 4.23 -4.64 -9.15
C ALA A 64 2.82 -4.07 -9.40
N ASN A 65 1.77 -4.70 -8.88
CA ASN A 65 0.41 -4.21 -8.97
C ASN A 65 0.26 -2.81 -8.34
N ALA A 66 0.81 -2.59 -7.13
CA ALA A 66 0.80 -1.25 -6.51
C ALA A 66 1.46 -0.19 -7.42
N LEU A 67 2.62 -0.50 -7.99
CA LEU A 67 3.32 0.40 -8.89
C LEU A 67 2.50 0.71 -10.15
N GLN A 68 1.88 -0.30 -10.75
CA GLN A 68 1.02 -0.13 -11.94
C GLN A 68 -0.23 0.70 -11.64
N ILE A 69 -0.85 0.50 -10.48
CA ILE A 69 -2.01 1.30 -10.04
C ILE A 69 -1.60 2.78 -9.93
N LEU A 70 -0.46 3.08 -9.30
CA LEU A 70 0.05 4.44 -9.17
C LEU A 70 0.46 5.04 -10.52
N GLU A 71 1.03 4.25 -11.43
CA GLU A 71 1.40 4.69 -12.78
C GLU A 71 0.17 5.09 -13.59
N VAL A 72 -0.85 4.24 -13.63
CA VAL A 72 -2.12 4.52 -14.36
C VAL A 72 -2.85 5.73 -13.76
N ALA A 73 -2.70 5.96 -12.46
CA ALA A 73 -3.34 7.07 -11.75
C ALA A 73 -2.54 8.38 -11.76
N ASP A 74 -1.34 8.41 -12.37
CA ASP A 74 -0.40 9.55 -12.31
C ASP A 74 0.00 9.95 -10.87
N LEU A 75 0.15 8.95 -10.00
CA LEU A 75 0.48 9.09 -8.57
C LEU A 75 1.87 8.52 -8.21
N THR A 76 2.78 8.47 -9.18
CA THR A 76 4.14 7.87 -9.04
C THR A 76 5.04 8.57 -8.03
N HIS A 77 4.64 9.74 -7.53
CA HIS A 77 5.33 10.46 -6.45
C HIS A 77 5.14 9.81 -5.07
N ILE A 78 4.14 8.93 -4.90
CA ILE A 78 3.90 8.20 -3.66
C ILE A 78 4.89 7.01 -3.59
N PRO A 79 5.76 6.94 -2.56
CA PRO A 79 6.74 5.87 -2.47
C PRO A 79 6.08 4.52 -2.16
N VAL A 80 6.58 3.46 -2.79
CA VAL A 80 6.17 2.07 -2.52
C VAL A 80 7.35 1.28 -1.96
N ALA A 81 7.12 0.52 -0.88
CA ALA A 81 8.12 -0.37 -0.29
C ALA A 81 7.59 -1.81 -0.18
N SER A 82 8.40 -2.77 -0.64
CA SER A 82 8.05 -4.19 -0.55
C SER A 82 8.30 -4.73 0.87
N GLY A 83 7.31 -5.39 1.43
CA GLY A 83 7.30 -5.97 2.78
C GLY A 83 7.55 -7.48 2.78
N MET A 84 6.89 -8.19 3.70
CA MET A 84 7.13 -9.62 3.91
C MET A 84 6.56 -10.49 2.79
N ALA A 85 7.34 -11.49 2.36
CA ALA A 85 6.96 -12.45 1.31
C ALA A 85 5.95 -13.52 1.75
N GLY A 86 5.54 -13.52 3.01
CA GLY A 86 4.55 -14.41 3.57
C GLY A 86 4.31 -14.14 5.06
N PRO A 87 3.33 -14.82 5.67
CA PRO A 87 3.00 -14.66 7.08
C PRO A 87 4.11 -15.24 7.98
N LEU A 88 4.22 -14.73 9.21
CA LEU A 88 5.20 -15.18 10.20
C LEU A 88 5.05 -16.67 10.58
N SER A 89 3.80 -17.14 10.68
CA SER A 89 3.46 -18.53 10.97
C SER A 89 2.22 -18.92 10.17
N ILE A 90 2.26 -20.09 9.53
CA ILE A 90 1.08 -20.67 8.86
C ILE A 90 0.56 -21.78 9.76
N HIS A 91 -0.58 -21.57 10.43
CA HIS A 91 -1.30 -22.67 11.06
C HIS A 91 -1.97 -23.50 9.95
N ARG A 92 -1.25 -24.49 9.42
CA ARG A 92 -1.84 -25.50 8.54
C ARG A 92 -2.73 -26.40 9.40
N SER A 93 -4.02 -26.07 9.45
CA SER A 93 -5.02 -27.09 9.76
C SER A 93 -4.88 -28.20 8.71
N LEU A 94 -4.28 -29.33 9.09
CA LEU A 94 -4.36 -30.55 8.31
C LEU A 94 -5.80 -31.07 8.41
N SER A 95 -6.68 -30.59 7.55
CA SER A 95 -7.85 -31.36 7.16
C SER A 95 -7.88 -31.50 5.65
N SER A 96 -7.65 -32.73 5.21
CA SER A 96 -7.93 -33.23 3.88
C SER A 96 -9.35 -32.83 3.46
N ASN A 97 -9.48 -31.72 2.74
CA ASN A 97 -10.28 -31.58 1.52
C ASN A 97 -10.23 -30.12 1.07
N ARG A 98 -9.76 -29.95 -0.16
CA ARG A 98 -9.68 -28.69 -0.89
C ARG A 98 -11.04 -27.98 -0.86
N CYS A 99 -11.12 -26.85 -0.19
CA CYS A 99 -12.02 -25.77 -0.60
C CYS A 99 -11.18 -24.77 -1.39
N ALA A 100 -11.00 -25.07 -2.68
CA ALA A 100 -10.65 -24.06 -3.66
C ALA A 100 -11.89 -23.16 -3.78
N TRP A 101 -11.77 -21.91 -3.35
CA TRP A 101 -12.79 -20.90 -3.54
C TRP A 101 -12.83 -20.54 -5.04
N ILE A 102 -13.82 -21.09 -5.73
CA ILE A 102 -14.49 -20.51 -6.90
C ILE A 102 -15.85 -20.04 -6.42
#